data_AF-A0A535DLI2-F1
#
_entry.id   AF-A0A535DLI2-F1
#
_cell.length_a   1.000
_cell.length_b   1.000
_cell.length_c   1.000
_cell.angle_alpha   90.00
_cell.angle_beta   90.00
_cell.angle_gamma   90.00
#
_symmetry.space_group_name_H-M   'P 1'
#
loop_
_entity.id
_entity.type
_entity.pdbx_description
1 polymer ?
#
loop_
_entity_poly.entity_id
_entity_poly.type
_entity_poly.pdbx_seq_one_letter_code
_entity_poly.pdbx_strand_id
1 'polypeptide(L)'
;MAAILWCLVLATGCGPRPVTVERTATPTVIIVPTELPNGRVEIAIQPTYVLGEPTRIDVTIVATQGTVTGPLEARVSASGINEAGSPAEELVRRLETNAATVTAGGRATTSLSWDGDDEFGVRVPADAYVLLLEFESNDGESTRTVRATATLQMND
;
A
#
# COMPACT_ATOMS: atom_id res chain seq x y z
N MET A 1 -19.70 0.01 -79.04
CA MET A 1 -19.97 -1.44 -79.07
C MET A 1 -18.71 -2.15 -78.58
N ALA A 2 -18.88 -3.20 -77.78
CA ALA A 2 -17.88 -4.02 -77.06
C ALA A 2 -17.59 -3.60 -75.59
N ALA A 3 -18.13 -4.44 -74.69
CA ALA A 3 -17.90 -4.54 -73.25
C ALA A 3 -16.78 -5.57 -72.96
N ILE A 4 -16.26 -5.62 -71.71
CA ILE A 4 -15.71 -6.79 -70.95
C ILE A 4 -15.09 -6.23 -69.64
N LEU A 5 -15.76 -6.35 -68.48
CA LEU A 5 -15.61 -7.36 -67.39
C LEU A 5 -14.22 -7.39 -66.71
N TRP A 6 -14.05 -6.77 -65.52
CA TRP A 6 -14.14 -7.31 -64.14
C TRP A 6 -13.11 -8.38 -63.75
N CYS A 7 -12.33 -8.10 -62.69
CA CYS A 7 -12.16 -9.00 -61.54
C CYS A 7 -11.52 -8.23 -60.36
N LEU A 8 -12.39 -7.85 -59.42
CA LEU A 8 -12.04 -7.31 -58.10
C LEU A 8 -11.78 -8.51 -57.17
N VAL A 9 -10.60 -8.63 -56.58
CA VAL A 9 -10.32 -9.65 -55.55
C VAL A 9 -10.58 -9.03 -54.18
N LEU A 10 -11.72 -9.36 -53.59
CA LEU A 10 -12.02 -9.08 -52.17
C LEU A 10 -11.42 -10.22 -51.33
N ALA A 11 -10.27 -9.98 -50.71
CA ALA A 11 -9.74 -10.87 -49.68
C ALA A 11 -10.45 -10.58 -48.35
N THR A 12 -11.54 -11.31 -48.08
CA THR A 12 -12.20 -11.34 -46.78
C THR A 12 -11.35 -12.15 -45.79
N GLY A 13 -10.40 -11.48 -45.13
CA GLY A 13 -9.64 -12.03 -44.02
C GLY A 13 -10.46 -12.07 -42.73
N CYS A 14 -11.34 -13.07 -42.59
CA CYS A 14 -11.87 -13.47 -41.28
C CYS A 14 -10.75 -14.19 -40.51
N GLY A 15 -9.81 -13.42 -39.95
CA GLY A 15 -8.88 -13.92 -38.95
C GLY A 15 -9.55 -13.95 -37.57
N PRO A 16 -9.39 -15.01 -36.76
CA PRO A 16 -9.83 -14.97 -35.37
C PRO A 16 -9.09 -13.82 -34.67
N ARG A 17 -9.85 -12.89 -34.10
CA ARG A 17 -9.28 -11.83 -33.24
C ARG A 17 -8.58 -12.53 -32.07
N PRO A 18 -7.34 -12.16 -31.72
CA PRO A 18 -6.71 -12.65 -30.50
C PRO A 18 -7.62 -12.29 -29.32
N VAL A 19 -8.10 -13.30 -28.61
CA VAL A 19 -8.75 -13.08 -27.33
C VAL A 19 -7.66 -12.76 -26.32
N THR A 20 -7.46 -11.47 -26.04
CA THR A 20 -6.68 -11.07 -24.87
C THR A 20 -7.52 -11.42 -23.65
N VAL A 21 -7.19 -12.53 -22.99
CA VAL A 21 -7.71 -12.85 -21.66
C VAL A 21 -6.99 -11.94 -20.69
N GLU A 22 -7.56 -10.77 -20.44
CA GLU A 22 -7.13 -9.91 -19.35
C GLU A 22 -7.51 -10.64 -18.05
N ARG A 23 -6.52 -11.26 -17.38
CA ARG A 23 -6.73 -11.78 -16.03
C ARG A 23 -6.91 -10.58 -15.11
N THR A 24 -8.14 -10.19 -14.86
CA THR A 24 -8.50 -9.34 -13.72
C THR A 24 -8.43 -10.19 -12.45
N ALA A 25 -7.23 -10.59 -12.04
CA ALA A 25 -7.05 -11.09 -10.68
C ALA A 25 -7.22 -9.89 -9.76
N THR A 26 -8.29 -9.85 -8.96
CA THR A 26 -8.41 -8.86 -7.90
C THR A 26 -7.23 -9.09 -6.95
N PRO A 27 -6.34 -8.11 -6.74
CA PRO A 27 -5.28 -8.26 -5.76
C PRO A 27 -5.92 -8.58 -4.40
N THR A 28 -5.49 -9.68 -3.78
CA THR A 28 -5.96 -10.02 -2.44
C THR A 28 -5.43 -8.95 -1.50
N VAL A 29 -6.32 -8.18 -0.89
CA VAL A 29 -5.94 -7.17 0.11
C VAL A 29 -6.25 -7.72 1.50
N ILE A 30 -5.27 -7.57 2.40
CA ILE A 30 -5.38 -7.90 3.82
C ILE A 30 -5.52 -6.60 4.59
N ILE A 31 -6.52 -6.50 5.46
CA ILE A 31 -6.72 -5.34 6.33
C ILE A 31 -6.16 -5.66 7.71
N VAL A 32 -5.21 -4.85 8.16
CA VAL A 32 -4.63 -4.92 9.50
C VAL A 32 -5.22 -3.79 10.35
N PRO A 33 -6.20 -4.07 11.23
CA PRO A 33 -6.79 -3.07 12.09
C PRO A 33 -5.91 -2.81 13.32
N THR A 34 -5.87 -1.56 13.76
CA THR A 34 -5.37 -1.12 15.07
C THR A 34 -6.48 -0.34 15.76
N GLU A 35 -7.03 -0.91 16.83
CA GLU A 35 -8.09 -0.28 17.60
C GLU A 35 -7.56 0.88 18.43
N LEU A 36 -8.29 1.99 18.42
CA LEU A 36 -8.02 3.18 19.22
C LEU A 36 -9.16 3.35 20.24
N PRO A 37 -8.92 4.05 21.37
CA PRO A 37 -10.00 4.37 22.30
C PRO A 37 -11.19 5.11 21.67
N ASN A 38 -10.95 5.84 20.58
CA ASN A 38 -11.90 6.72 19.92
C ASN A 38 -12.11 6.40 18.43
N GLY A 39 -11.80 5.18 18.00
CA GLY A 39 -11.88 4.80 16.60
C GLY A 39 -10.98 3.61 16.26
N ARG A 40 -10.49 3.57 15.02
CA ARG A 40 -9.48 2.61 14.59
C ARG A 40 -8.72 3.11 13.36
N VAL A 41 -7.56 2.52 13.14
CA VAL A 41 -6.78 2.65 11.90
C VAL A 41 -6.77 1.30 11.20
N GLU A 42 -6.95 1.30 9.88
CA GLU A 42 -6.91 0.12 9.02
C GLU A 42 -5.77 0.29 8.02
N ILE A 43 -4.77 -0.58 8.05
CA ILE A 43 -3.69 -0.63 7.05
C ILE A 43 -4.05 -1.72 6.03
N ALA A 44 -4.20 -1.34 4.77
CA ALA A 44 -4.43 -2.26 3.67
C ALA A 44 -3.10 -2.69 3.06
N ILE A 45 -2.78 -3.98 3.16
CA ILE A 45 -1.56 -4.57 2.62
C ILE A 45 -1.84 -5.69 1.62
N GLN A 46 -0.88 -5.95 0.75
CA GLN A 46 -0.88 -7.14 -0.11
C GLN A 46 -0.11 -8.27 0.58
N PRO A 47 -0.39 -9.55 0.25
CA PRO A 47 0.36 -10.69 0.75
C PRO A 47 1.87 -10.61 0.47
N THR A 48 2.23 -10.03 -0.68
CA THR A 48 3.61 -9.87 -1.15
C THR A 48 3.73 -8.64 -2.02
N TYR A 49 4.87 -7.98 -1.99
CA TYR A 49 5.23 -6.85 -2.83
C TYR A 49 6.49 -7.15 -3.63
N VAL A 50 6.62 -6.53 -4.79
CA VAL A 50 7.78 -6.71 -5.68
C VAL A 50 8.74 -5.56 -5.46
N LEU A 51 10.00 -5.90 -5.20
CA LEU A 51 11.08 -4.95 -5.01
C LEU A 51 11.32 -4.12 -6.30
N GLY A 52 11.34 -2.80 -6.15
CA GLY A 52 11.59 -1.84 -7.23
C GLY A 52 10.36 -1.40 -8.00
N GLU A 53 9.22 -2.00 -7.70
CA GLU A 53 7.93 -1.46 -8.11
C GLU A 53 7.39 -0.56 -7.01
N PRO A 54 6.89 0.64 -7.33
CA PRO A 54 6.30 1.52 -6.33
C PRO A 54 5.09 0.84 -5.69
N THR A 55 5.23 0.46 -4.43
CA THR A 55 4.19 -0.19 -3.65
C THR A 55 3.32 0.86 -2.97
N ARG A 56 2.02 0.83 -3.26
CA ARG A 56 1.02 1.65 -2.57
C ARG A 56 0.42 0.92 -1.38
N ILE A 57 0.40 1.60 -0.22
CA ILE A 57 -0.18 1.10 1.02
C ILE A 57 -1.25 2.09 1.46
N ASP A 58 -2.50 1.66 1.47
CA ASP A 58 -3.62 2.53 1.87
C ASP A 58 -3.84 2.43 3.38
N VAL A 59 -4.02 3.59 4.02
CA VAL A 59 -4.24 3.74 5.45
C VAL A 59 -5.57 4.45 5.63
N THR A 60 -6.53 3.75 6.22
CA THR A 60 -7.84 4.32 6.53
C THR A 60 -7.93 4.64 8.02
N ILE A 61 -8.36 5.85 8.34
CA ILE A 61 -8.69 6.28 9.69
C ILE A 61 -10.21 6.34 9.81
N VAL A 62 -10.75 5.77 10.88
CA VAL A 62 -12.16 5.88 11.26
C VAL A 62 -12.23 6.41 12.68
N ALA A 63 -12.82 7.59 12.88
CA ALA A 63 -12.99 8.18 14.20
C ALA A 63 -14.44 8.03 14.66
N THR A 64 -14.64 7.49 15.86
CA THR A 64 -15.96 7.35 16.49
C THR A 64 -16.23 8.45 17.51
N GLN A 65 -15.17 8.99 18.13
CA GLN A 65 -15.23 10.07 19.12
C GLN A 65 -14.02 11.01 18.96
N GLY A 66 -14.17 12.28 19.33
CA GLY A 66 -13.09 13.26 19.27
C GLY A 66 -12.46 13.37 17.86
N THR A 67 -11.13 13.32 17.79
CA THR A 67 -10.36 13.41 16.54
C THR A 67 -9.21 12.39 16.48
N VAL A 68 -8.88 11.93 15.28
CA VAL A 68 -7.66 11.17 14.99
C VAL A 68 -6.92 11.87 13.85
N THR A 69 -5.63 12.16 14.03
CA THR A 69 -4.77 12.79 13.02
C THR A 69 -3.61 11.86 12.66
N GLY A 70 -3.41 11.62 11.37
CA GLY A 70 -2.18 10.95 10.90
C GLY A 70 -2.27 10.38 9.47
N PRO A 71 -1.29 9.54 9.07
CA PRO A 71 -0.07 9.24 9.84
C PRO A 71 0.82 10.48 9.97
N LEU A 72 1.36 10.72 11.16
CA LEU A 72 2.30 11.80 11.46
C LEU A 72 3.74 11.39 11.13
N GLU A 73 4.08 10.14 11.41
CA GLU A 73 5.33 9.49 11.01
C GLU A 73 4.99 8.15 10.35
N ALA A 74 5.75 7.78 9.34
CA ALA A 74 5.73 6.46 8.73
C ALA A 74 7.16 5.99 8.52
N ARG A 75 7.50 4.81 9.06
CA ARG A 75 8.82 4.22 8.93
C ARG A 75 8.74 2.75 8.61
N VAL A 76 9.69 2.31 7.81
CA VAL A 76 9.97 0.91 7.53
C VAL A 76 11.21 0.52 8.32
N SER A 77 11.15 -0.59 9.03
CA SER A 77 12.29 -1.18 9.73
C SER A 77 12.50 -2.64 9.35
N ALA A 78 13.76 -3.07 9.36
CA ALA A 78 14.14 -4.46 9.29
C ALA A 78 14.13 -5.05 10.72
N SER A 79 13.64 -6.28 10.87
CA SER A 79 13.74 -6.99 12.15
C SER A 79 15.11 -7.66 12.22
N GLY A 80 16.05 -7.07 12.96
CA GLY A 80 17.34 -7.66 13.24
C GLY A 80 17.32 -8.46 14.55
N ILE A 81 17.90 -9.67 14.53
CA ILE A 81 18.31 -10.37 15.75
C ILE A 81 19.72 -9.85 16.09
N ASN A 82 19.87 -8.99 17.09
CA ASN A 82 21.21 -8.67 17.58
C ASN A 82 21.79 -9.87 18.33
N GLU A 83 23.10 -10.11 18.22
CA GLU A 83 23.87 -11.16 18.92
C GLU A 83 23.86 -11.08 20.47
N ALA A 84 23.03 -10.21 21.07
CA ALA A 84 22.89 -10.03 22.52
C ALA A 84 21.45 -10.24 23.03
N GLY A 85 20.58 -10.92 22.28
CA GLY A 85 19.27 -11.38 22.77
C GLY A 85 18.20 -10.28 22.91
N SER A 86 18.42 -9.11 22.33
CA SER A 86 17.37 -8.08 22.17
C SER A 86 17.09 -7.90 20.68
N PRO A 87 15.83 -8.04 20.22
CA PRO A 87 15.48 -7.65 18.85
C PRO A 87 15.76 -6.15 18.71
N ALA A 88 16.54 -5.76 17.70
CA ALA A 88 16.64 -4.37 17.30
C ALA A 88 15.94 -4.20 15.96
N GLU A 89 14.98 -3.31 15.94
CA GLU A 89 14.44 -2.79 14.69
C GLU A 89 15.45 -1.78 14.14
N GLU A 90 16.02 -2.09 12.97
CA GLU A 90 16.88 -1.17 12.25
C GLU A 90 16.03 -0.34 11.30
N LEU A 91 16.14 0.99 11.37
CA LEU A 91 15.44 1.88 10.46
C LEU A 91 15.95 1.65 9.02
N VAL A 92 15.04 1.32 8.12
CA VAL A 92 15.32 1.13 6.69
C VAL A 92 14.98 2.40 5.92
N ARG A 93 13.77 2.94 6.14
CA ARG A 93 13.34 4.17 5.46
C ARG A 93 12.23 4.91 6.18
N ARG A 94 12.32 6.23 6.20
CA ARG A 94 11.17 7.11 6.49
C ARG A 94 10.37 7.35 5.22
N LEU A 95 9.06 7.13 5.29
CA LEU A 95 8.16 7.35 4.17
C LEU A 95 7.55 8.75 4.26
N GLU A 96 7.28 9.35 3.10
CA GLU A 96 6.52 10.59 3.03
C GLU A 96 5.10 10.35 3.54
N THR A 97 4.63 11.23 4.42
CA THR A 97 3.27 11.18 4.97
C THR A 97 2.45 12.36 4.50
N ASN A 98 1.16 12.10 4.24
CA ASN A 98 0.15 13.13 4.09
C ASN A 98 -0.91 12.90 5.17
N ALA A 99 -0.77 13.63 6.27
CA ALA A 99 -1.62 13.47 7.43
C ALA A 99 -3.03 14.00 7.16
N ALA A 100 -4.04 13.23 7.56
CA ALA A 100 -5.43 13.65 7.57
C ALA A 100 -5.94 13.73 9.02
N THR A 101 -6.68 14.79 9.35
CA THR A 101 -7.45 14.88 10.60
C THR A 101 -8.88 14.42 10.35
N VAL A 102 -9.32 13.42 11.11
CA VAL A 102 -10.66 12.84 11.04
C VAL A 102 -11.38 13.09 12.35
N THR A 103 -12.54 13.75 12.28
CA THR A 103 -13.41 13.99 13.44
C THR A 103 -14.41 12.85 13.63
N ALA A 104 -15.01 12.77 14.82
CA ALA A 104 -16.05 11.81 15.16
C ALA A 104 -17.12 11.60 14.06
N GLY A 105 -17.42 10.34 13.75
CA GLY A 105 -18.31 9.93 12.66
C GLY A 105 -17.66 9.95 11.28
N GLY A 106 -16.44 10.44 11.15
CA GLY A 106 -15.70 10.57 9.91
C GLY A 106 -14.88 9.34 9.54
N ARG A 107 -14.52 9.30 8.25
CA ARG A 107 -13.56 8.35 7.66
C ARG A 107 -12.71 9.09 6.64
N ALA A 108 -11.41 8.82 6.63
CA ALA A 108 -10.50 9.27 5.57
C ALA A 108 -9.52 8.16 5.22
N THR A 109 -9.08 8.14 3.97
CA THR A 109 -8.02 7.25 3.48
C THR A 109 -6.89 8.08 2.92
N THR A 110 -5.67 7.78 3.35
CA THR A 110 -4.42 8.31 2.82
C THR A 110 -3.55 7.16 2.32
N SER A 111 -2.49 7.46 1.58
CA SER A 111 -1.66 6.43 0.96
C SER A 111 -0.18 6.72 1.20
N LEU A 112 0.57 5.65 1.43
CA LEU A 112 2.02 5.66 1.52
C LEU A 112 2.59 4.94 0.30
N SER A 113 3.82 5.30 -0.09
CA SER A 113 4.55 4.64 -1.17
C SER A 113 5.94 4.21 -0.69
N TRP A 114 6.34 3.00 -1.06
CA TRP A 114 7.72 2.52 -0.90
C TRP A 114 8.09 1.59 -2.05
N ASP A 115 9.31 1.67 -2.54
CA ASP A 115 9.83 0.91 -3.70
C ASP A 115 10.82 -0.20 -3.28
N GLY A 116 11.07 -0.38 -1.97
CA GLY A 116 12.09 -1.32 -1.50
C GLY A 116 13.50 -0.73 -1.45
N ASP A 117 13.67 0.58 -1.64
CA ASP A 117 14.98 1.23 -1.44
C ASP A 117 15.07 1.82 -0.03
N ASP A 118 16.25 1.79 0.59
CA ASP A 118 16.53 2.39 1.90
C ASP A 118 16.66 3.93 1.86
N GLU A 119 17.03 4.56 2.99
CA GLU A 119 17.24 6.02 3.07
C GLU A 119 18.33 6.55 2.13
N PHE A 120 19.21 5.69 1.63
CA PHE A 120 20.30 6.04 0.72
C PHE A 120 19.98 5.72 -0.75
N GLY A 121 18.77 5.21 -1.03
CA GLY A 121 18.37 4.77 -2.37
C GLY A 121 19.00 3.43 -2.79
N VAL A 122 19.46 2.63 -1.83
CA VAL A 122 20.00 1.29 -2.07
C VAL A 122 18.89 0.27 -1.88
N ARG A 123 18.79 -0.66 -2.85
CA ARG A 123 17.82 -1.75 -2.79
C ARG A 123 18.05 -2.64 -1.58
N VAL A 124 17.02 -2.82 -0.77
CA VAL A 124 17.02 -3.79 0.34
C VAL A 124 16.81 -5.22 -0.18
N PRO A 125 17.28 -6.25 0.55
CA PRO A 125 17.04 -7.64 0.17
C PRO A 125 15.55 -8.03 0.25
N ALA A 126 15.18 -9.11 -0.44
CA ALA A 126 13.88 -9.74 -0.26
C ALA A 126 13.76 -10.31 1.17
N ASP A 127 12.91 -9.70 1.99
CA ASP A 127 12.65 -10.08 3.38
C ASP A 127 11.30 -9.50 3.86
N ALA A 128 10.94 -9.82 5.10
CA ALA A 128 9.83 -9.20 5.81
C ALA A 128 10.29 -7.92 6.53
N TYR A 129 9.61 -6.82 6.24
CA TYR A 129 9.83 -5.52 6.87
C TYR A 129 8.64 -5.10 7.72
N VAL A 130 8.87 -4.28 8.74
CA VAL A 130 7.81 -3.73 9.59
C VAL A 130 7.53 -2.30 9.16
N LEU A 131 6.29 -2.03 8.74
CA LEU A 131 5.76 -0.68 8.63
C LEU A 131 5.24 -0.26 10.01
N LEU A 132 5.73 0.86 10.52
CA LEU A 132 5.24 1.50 11.73
C LEU A 132 4.74 2.90 11.40
N LEU A 133 3.51 3.17 11.82
CA LEU A 133 2.82 4.43 11.62
C LEU A 133 2.48 5.05 12.98
N GLU A 134 2.73 6.35 13.15
CA GLU A 134 2.31 7.10 14.33
C GLU A 134 1.10 7.99 14.04
N PHE A 135 0.15 8.03 14.97
CA PHE A 135 -1.06 8.86 14.91
C PHE A 135 -1.23 9.62 16.21
N GLU A 136 -1.84 10.78 16.14
CA GLU A 136 -2.39 11.45 17.31
C GLU A 136 -3.87 11.10 17.46
N SER A 137 -4.26 10.67 18.65
CA SER A 137 -5.63 10.33 19.02
C SER A 137 -6.07 11.25 20.16
N ASN A 138 -7.11 12.04 19.94
CA ASN A 138 -7.78 12.82 20.97
C ASN A 138 -9.23 12.34 21.13
N ASP A 139 -9.56 11.78 22.28
CA ASP A 139 -10.89 11.22 22.56
C ASP A 139 -11.89 12.24 23.15
N GLY A 140 -11.51 13.51 23.20
CA GLY A 140 -12.26 14.60 23.83
C GLY A 140 -11.86 14.87 25.28
N GLU A 141 -11.13 13.95 25.92
CA GLU A 141 -10.63 14.10 27.29
C GLU A 141 -9.10 14.12 27.35
N SER A 142 -8.44 13.38 26.47
CA SER A 142 -6.98 13.22 26.45
C SER A 142 -6.44 13.04 25.04
N THR A 143 -5.28 13.64 24.78
CA THR A 143 -4.48 13.42 23.58
C THR A 143 -3.38 12.41 23.84
N ARG A 144 -3.20 11.46 22.93
CA ARG A 144 -2.14 10.44 23.00
C ARG A 144 -1.59 10.10 21.62
N THR A 145 -0.32 9.74 21.57
CA THR A 145 0.26 9.12 20.37
C THR A 145 -0.06 7.63 20.37
N VAL A 146 -0.50 7.11 19.22
CA VAL A 146 -0.78 5.68 19.02
C VAL A 146 0.00 5.17 17.81
N ARG A 147 0.38 3.90 17.85
CA ARG A 147 1.14 3.23 16.81
C ARG A 147 0.32 2.13 16.16
N ALA A 148 0.31 2.09 14.84
CA ALA A 148 -0.19 0.98 14.06
C ALA A 148 0.96 0.34 13.30
N THR A 149 0.96 -1.00 13.20
CA THR A 149 2.02 -1.74 12.51
C THR A 149 1.45 -2.73 11.51
N ALA A 150 2.21 -2.99 10.45
CA ALA A 150 1.93 -4.02 9.48
C ALA A 150 3.24 -4.64 8.97
N THR A 151 3.22 -5.91 8.60
CA THR A 151 4.36 -6.57 7.96
C THR A 151 4.24 -6.42 6.45
N LEU A 152 5.32 -5.98 5.81
CA LEU A 152 5.47 -5.90 4.37
C LEU A 152 6.38 -7.03 3.91
N GLN A 153 5.84 -8.02 3.21
CA GLN A 153 6.62 -9.10 2.63
C GLN A 153 7.17 -8.64 1.27
N MET A 154 8.48 -8.42 1.18
CA MET A 154 9.17 -8.01 -0.05
C MET A 154 9.80 -9.20 -0.75
N ASN A 155 9.60 -9.29 -2.07
CA ASN A 155 10.13 -10.34 -2.93
C ASN A 155 10.81 -9.73 -4.18
N ASP A 156 11.75 -10.46 -4.77
CA ASP A 156 12.38 -10.13 -6.06
C ASP A 156 11.44 -10.32 -7.27
#